data_AF-A0A1E8PQ04-F1
#
_entry.id   AF-A0A1E8PQ04-F1
#
_cell.length_a   1.000
_cell.length_b   1.000
_cell.length_c   1.000
_cell.angle_alpha   90.00
_cell.angle_beta   90.00
_cell.angle_gamma   90.00
#
_symmetry.space_group_name_H-M   'P 1'
#
loop_
_entity.id
_entity.type
_entity.pdbx_description
1 polymer ?
#
loop_
_entity_poly.entity_id
_entity_poly.type
_entity_poly.pdbx_seq_one_letter_code
_entity_poly.pdbx_strand_id
1 'polypeptide(L)'
;MQQHDVVTEQFGKTAHAYLSSAMFAQGADLVLLQECARRHGKQGKPQVLDLGCGTGHASFAVAPVAASVVAYDLAQPMLDEVEHAKAQRGLHNISTQQGDVTRLPFADASFDMLVTRFCAHHWSDVAGALAEAWRVLRPNGTLLVIDSVAPKTALYDNTLQAVGMLRDASHVRHYRTCEWGAMFDNAGFTHSLRSVWKLPMQFDAWVARMRTPAERVAAIRKLFDGAPEEARRYFALQDDYSFSIDAAMFEATKPSVQ
;
A
#
# COMPACT_ATOMS: atom_id res chain seq x y z
N MET A 1 -12.14 2.08 -20.60
CA MET A 1 -11.39 2.69 -19.49
C MET A 1 -10.24 1.76 -19.16
N GLN A 2 -9.00 2.25 -19.15
CA GLN A 2 -7.83 1.44 -18.78
C GLN A 2 -7.69 1.40 -17.25
N GLN A 3 -6.87 0.50 -16.68
CA GLN A 3 -6.79 0.34 -15.22
C GLN A 3 -6.37 1.63 -14.49
N HIS A 4 -5.42 2.38 -15.04
CA HIS A 4 -4.95 3.65 -14.47
C HIS A 4 -6.08 4.71 -14.41
N ASP A 5 -6.97 4.74 -15.40
CA ASP A 5 -8.13 5.63 -15.43
C ASP A 5 -9.11 5.27 -14.30
N VAL A 6 -9.34 3.96 -14.06
CA VAL A 6 -10.23 3.46 -12.99
C VAL A 6 -9.68 3.83 -11.61
N VAL A 7 -8.37 3.64 -11.38
CA VAL A 7 -7.69 4.04 -10.14
C VAL A 7 -7.88 5.55 -9.91
N THR A 8 -7.57 6.36 -10.92
CA THR A 8 -7.65 7.83 -10.82
C THR A 8 -9.08 8.29 -10.52
N GLU A 9 -10.08 7.74 -11.21
CA GLU A 9 -11.48 8.07 -10.99
C GLU A 9 -11.96 7.65 -9.60
N GLN A 10 -11.61 6.44 -9.17
CA GLN A 10 -12.04 5.87 -7.89
C GLN A 10 -11.49 6.69 -6.72
N PHE A 11 -10.19 6.97 -6.72
CA PHE A 11 -9.52 7.67 -5.62
C PHE A 11 -9.71 9.19 -5.66
N GLY A 12 -9.92 9.78 -6.85
CA GLY A 12 -10.32 11.18 -6.97
C GLY A 12 -11.64 11.48 -6.24
N LYS A 13 -12.55 10.50 -6.16
CA LYS A 13 -13.83 10.65 -5.45
C LYS A 13 -13.72 10.45 -3.94
N THR A 14 -12.64 9.83 -3.41
CA THR A 14 -12.60 9.36 -2.01
C THR A 14 -11.46 9.96 -1.17
N ALA A 15 -10.64 10.85 -1.74
CA ALA A 15 -9.44 11.41 -1.09
C ALA A 15 -9.65 11.86 0.36
N HIS A 16 -10.61 12.76 0.63
CA HIS A 16 -10.89 13.27 1.98
C HIS A 16 -11.25 12.18 3.01
N ALA A 17 -11.90 11.08 2.59
CA ALA A 17 -12.28 10.00 3.50
C ALA A 17 -11.08 9.13 3.95
N TYR A 18 -10.00 9.14 3.18
CA TYR A 18 -8.76 8.45 3.54
C TYR A 18 -7.96 9.21 4.59
N LEU A 19 -7.86 10.54 4.49
CA LEU A 19 -7.07 11.36 5.41
C LEU A 19 -7.49 11.16 6.88
N SER A 20 -8.80 11.13 7.15
CA SER A 20 -9.37 11.00 8.51
C SER A 20 -9.47 9.55 9.02
N SER A 21 -9.08 8.55 8.24
CA SER A 21 -9.24 7.14 8.62
C SER A 21 -8.22 6.72 9.69
N ALA A 22 -8.69 6.50 10.93
CA ALA A 22 -7.87 6.07 12.06
C ALA A 22 -7.04 4.81 11.78
N MET A 23 -7.58 3.87 10.99
CA MET A 23 -6.91 2.64 10.56
C MET A 23 -5.62 2.89 9.75
N PHE A 24 -5.54 4.01 9.02
CA PHE A 24 -4.36 4.36 8.24
C PHE A 24 -3.44 5.35 8.95
N ALA A 25 -3.99 6.13 9.89
CA ALA A 25 -3.26 7.13 10.66
C ALA A 25 -2.46 6.54 11.84
N GLN A 26 -2.75 5.30 12.26
CA GLN A 26 -2.12 4.64 13.40
C GLN A 26 -1.86 3.18 13.07
N GLY A 27 -0.68 2.67 13.43
CA GLY A 27 -0.33 1.26 13.22
C GLY A 27 1.12 0.95 13.58
N ALA A 28 1.38 -0.29 14.02
CA ALA A 28 2.73 -0.77 14.34
C ALA A 28 3.65 -0.73 13.11
N ASP A 29 3.08 -0.83 11.92
CA ASP A 29 3.76 -0.69 10.64
C ASP A 29 4.34 0.71 10.43
N LEU A 30 3.65 1.79 10.84
CA LEU A 30 4.20 3.15 10.77
C LEU A 30 5.41 3.35 11.70
N VAL A 31 5.43 2.67 12.85
CA VAL A 31 6.59 2.67 13.76
C VAL A 31 7.77 1.95 13.10
N LEU A 32 7.50 0.80 12.47
CA LEU A 32 8.51 0.05 11.72
C LEU A 32 9.05 0.87 10.53
N LEU A 33 8.22 1.63 9.81
CA LEU A 33 8.68 2.55 8.77
C LEU A 33 9.71 3.55 9.31
N GLN A 34 9.42 4.18 10.46
CA GLN A 34 10.35 5.11 11.09
C GLN A 34 11.63 4.42 11.56
N GLU A 35 11.55 3.22 12.12
CA GLU A 35 12.72 2.44 12.53
C GLU A 35 13.62 2.12 11.33
N CYS A 36 13.03 1.69 10.21
CA CYS A 36 13.75 1.45 8.97
C CYS A 36 14.43 2.72 8.46
N ALA A 37 13.71 3.85 8.41
CA ALA A 37 14.29 5.13 8.02
C ALA A 37 15.45 5.54 8.94
N ARG A 38 15.34 5.31 10.26
CA ARG A 38 16.42 5.58 11.23
C ARG A 38 17.64 4.67 11.05
N ARG A 39 17.50 3.45 10.52
CA ARG A 39 18.65 2.55 10.26
C ARG A 39 19.60 3.09 9.19
N HIS A 40 19.10 3.86 8.23
CA HIS A 40 19.95 4.62 7.29
C HIS A 40 20.76 5.73 8.00
N GLY A 41 20.38 6.11 9.23
CA GLY A 41 20.97 7.18 10.04
C GLY A 41 22.48 7.11 10.25
N LYS A 42 23.12 5.94 10.10
CA LYS A 42 24.59 5.84 10.11
C LYS A 42 25.27 6.61 8.96
N GLN A 43 24.52 6.91 7.90
CA GLN A 43 24.95 7.67 6.71
C GLN A 43 24.27 9.04 6.61
N GLY A 44 23.40 9.39 7.57
CA GLY A 44 22.54 10.58 7.53
C GLY A 44 21.05 10.23 7.46
N LYS A 45 20.17 11.25 7.48
CA LYS A 45 18.73 11.03 7.30
C LYS A 45 18.46 10.62 5.84
N PRO A 46 17.60 9.62 5.57
CA PRO A 46 17.39 9.11 4.22
C PRO A 46 16.57 10.07 3.34
N GLN A 47 16.80 10.03 2.03
CA GLN A 47 15.87 10.49 1.01
C GLN A 47 14.86 9.38 0.73
N VAL A 48 13.58 9.68 0.94
CA VAL A 48 12.48 8.70 0.88
C VAL A 48 11.57 8.97 -0.31
N LEU A 49 11.18 7.92 -1.02
CA LEU A 49 10.11 7.94 -2.03
C LEU A 49 8.93 7.09 -1.55
N ASP A 50 7.75 7.69 -1.45
CA ASP A 50 6.49 7.03 -1.07
C ASP A 50 5.65 6.78 -2.35
N LEU A 51 5.65 5.53 -2.81
CA LEU A 51 5.02 5.06 -4.04
C LEU A 51 3.54 4.72 -3.82
N GLY A 52 2.67 5.50 -4.44
CA GLY A 52 1.23 5.44 -4.20
C GLY A 52 0.88 5.98 -2.82
N CYS A 53 1.32 7.20 -2.53
CA CYS A 53 1.26 7.76 -1.19
C CYS A 53 -0.17 7.97 -0.67
N GLY A 54 -1.18 8.00 -1.54
CA GLY A 54 -2.54 8.40 -1.22
C GLY A 54 -2.55 9.74 -0.49
N THR A 55 -3.25 9.81 0.63
CA THR A 55 -3.28 11.00 1.50
C THR A 55 -2.05 11.16 2.40
N GLY A 56 -0.95 10.44 2.13
CA GLY A 56 0.37 10.69 2.69
C GLY A 56 0.64 10.13 4.09
N HIS A 57 -0.12 9.16 4.60
CA HIS A 57 0.11 8.64 5.97
C HIS A 57 1.53 8.10 6.17
N ALA A 58 2.06 7.35 5.20
CA ALA A 58 3.44 6.86 5.25
C ALA A 58 4.44 8.02 5.14
N SER A 59 4.26 8.92 4.17
CA SER A 59 5.03 10.17 4.02
C SER A 59 5.13 10.98 5.32
N PHE A 60 4.00 11.22 6.00
CA PHE A 60 3.97 11.96 7.26
C PHE A 60 4.63 11.20 8.41
N ALA A 61 4.53 9.87 8.44
CA ALA A 61 5.16 9.06 9.48
C ALA A 61 6.69 9.14 9.39
N VAL A 62 7.27 9.12 8.19
CA VAL A 62 8.73 9.13 7.99
C VAL A 62 9.34 10.52 7.95
N ALA A 63 8.57 11.57 7.64
CA ALA A 63 9.05 12.95 7.54
C ALA A 63 9.95 13.41 8.72
N PRO A 64 9.63 13.14 10.00
CA PRO A 64 10.46 13.58 11.13
C PRO A 64 11.89 13.00 11.13
N VAL A 65 12.07 11.83 10.51
CA VAL A 65 13.34 11.07 10.51
C VAL A 65 14.02 11.03 9.13
N ALA A 66 13.36 11.54 8.09
CA ALA A 66 13.88 11.65 6.73
C ALA A 66 14.55 13.00 6.44
N ALA A 67 15.50 13.03 5.51
CA ALA A 67 16.05 14.27 4.97
C ALA A 67 15.03 14.96 4.06
N SER A 68 14.39 14.17 3.20
CA SER A 68 13.32 14.60 2.31
C SER A 68 12.40 13.41 2.00
N VAL A 69 11.15 13.71 1.69
CA VAL A 69 10.14 12.74 1.24
C VAL A 69 9.53 13.25 -0.06
N VAL A 70 9.48 12.37 -1.06
CA VAL A 70 8.68 12.56 -2.26
C VAL A 70 7.43 11.70 -2.14
N ALA A 71 6.27 12.33 -1.99
CA ALA A 71 4.96 11.70 -1.99
C ALA A 71 4.50 11.56 -3.46
N TYR A 72 4.50 10.34 -3.97
CA TYR A 72 4.27 10.06 -5.39
C TYR A 72 2.97 9.27 -5.57
N ASP A 73 2.04 9.79 -6.38
CA ASP A 73 0.74 9.14 -6.61
C ASP A 73 0.24 9.38 -8.03
N LEU A 74 -0.60 8.46 -8.52
CA LEU A 74 -1.23 8.59 -9.82
C LEU A 74 -2.35 9.64 -9.78
N ALA A 75 -3.07 9.75 -8.66
CA ALA A 75 -4.24 10.59 -8.51
C ALA A 75 -3.88 11.98 -7.93
N GLN A 76 -3.95 13.03 -8.74
CA GLN A 76 -3.72 14.41 -8.30
C GLN A 76 -4.55 14.82 -7.05
N PRO A 77 -5.85 14.45 -6.92
CA PRO A 77 -6.62 14.79 -5.73
C PRO A 77 -6.04 14.23 -4.41
N MET A 78 -5.32 13.10 -4.47
CA MET A 78 -4.62 12.56 -3.29
C MET A 78 -3.43 13.43 -2.90
N LEU A 79 -2.67 13.91 -3.89
CA LEU A 79 -1.54 14.81 -3.68
C LEU A 79 -1.97 16.17 -3.15
N ASP A 80 -3.12 16.69 -3.59
CA ASP A 80 -3.68 17.95 -3.09
C ASP A 80 -3.98 17.86 -1.57
N GLU A 81 -4.51 16.71 -1.10
CA GLU A 81 -4.69 16.44 0.33
C GLU A 81 -3.35 16.37 1.09
N VAL A 82 -2.30 15.81 0.47
CA VAL A 82 -0.95 15.80 1.06
C VAL A 82 -0.40 17.22 1.19
N GLU A 83 -0.52 18.06 0.16
CA GLU A 83 -0.11 19.47 0.19
C GLU A 83 -0.85 20.24 1.28
N HIS A 84 -2.16 20.03 1.41
CA HIS A 84 -2.96 20.67 2.45
C HIS A 84 -2.51 20.23 3.86
N ALA A 85 -2.43 18.91 4.08
CA ALA A 85 -2.08 18.35 5.38
C ALA A 85 -0.63 18.64 5.79
N LYS A 86 0.33 18.67 4.85
CA LYS A 86 1.73 19.03 5.17
C LYS A 86 1.85 20.49 5.60
N ALA A 87 1.10 21.40 4.96
CA ALA A 87 1.08 22.82 5.31
C ALA A 87 0.50 23.04 6.72
N GLN A 88 -0.62 22.38 7.04
CA GLN A 88 -1.21 22.42 8.38
C GLN A 88 -0.28 21.89 9.48
N ARG A 89 0.56 20.90 9.14
CA ARG A 89 1.52 20.29 10.08
C ARG A 89 2.87 21.01 10.14
N GLY A 90 3.10 22.05 9.33
CA GLY A 90 4.38 22.73 9.24
C GLY A 90 5.53 21.85 8.72
N LEU A 91 5.21 20.85 7.88
CA LEU A 91 6.20 19.92 7.33
C LEU A 91 6.75 20.47 6.00
N HIS A 92 8.02 20.87 6.01
CA HIS A 92 8.69 21.50 4.87
C HIS A 92 9.54 20.53 4.03
N ASN A 93 9.75 19.30 4.51
CA ASN A 93 10.59 18.30 3.85
C ASN A 93 9.79 17.26 3.05
N ILE A 94 8.54 17.55 2.72
CA ILE A 94 7.69 16.71 1.86
C ILE A 94 7.37 17.48 0.58
N SER A 95 7.57 16.83 -0.55
CA SER A 95 7.16 17.31 -1.89
C SER A 95 6.18 16.30 -2.50
N THR A 96 5.23 16.76 -3.31
CA THR A 96 4.30 15.90 -4.04
C THR A 96 4.68 15.82 -5.51
N GLN A 97 4.45 14.67 -6.13
CA GLN A 97 4.65 14.51 -7.57
C GLN A 97 3.68 13.48 -8.16
N GLN A 98 2.98 13.87 -9.22
CA GLN A 98 2.08 12.97 -9.92
C GLN A 98 2.83 12.05 -10.89
N GLY A 99 2.46 10.77 -10.92
CA GLY A 99 2.85 9.89 -12.00
C GLY A 99 2.58 8.40 -11.77
N ASP A 100 2.99 7.60 -12.75
CA ASP A 100 2.85 6.14 -12.72
C ASP A 100 4.10 5.49 -12.11
N VAL A 101 3.91 4.52 -11.21
CA VAL A 101 5.00 3.80 -10.54
C VAL A 101 5.84 2.94 -11.50
N THR A 102 5.30 2.61 -12.68
CA THR A 102 6.01 1.88 -13.74
C THR A 102 6.93 2.78 -14.58
N ARG A 103 6.88 4.10 -14.37
CA ARG A 103 7.67 5.09 -15.12
C ARG A 103 8.05 6.28 -14.22
N LEU A 104 9.01 6.05 -13.33
CA LEU A 104 9.44 7.04 -12.35
C LEU A 104 10.33 8.12 -12.98
N PRO A 105 9.99 9.41 -12.85
CA PRO A 105 10.75 10.53 -13.44
C PRO A 105 11.99 10.93 -12.61
N PHE A 106 12.64 9.97 -11.96
CA PHE A 106 13.80 10.18 -11.10
C PHE A 106 15.05 9.54 -11.70
N ALA A 107 16.22 10.09 -11.40
CA ALA A 107 17.48 9.50 -11.81
C ALA A 107 17.76 8.19 -11.05
N ASP A 108 18.64 7.36 -11.63
CA ASP A 108 19.11 6.14 -10.99
C ASP A 108 19.75 6.43 -9.62
N ALA A 109 19.57 5.53 -8.66
CA ALA A 109 20.19 5.64 -7.33
C ALA A 109 19.97 7.01 -6.62
N SER A 110 18.75 7.54 -6.70
CA SER A 110 18.37 8.82 -6.11
C SER A 110 17.81 8.73 -4.68
N PHE A 111 17.36 7.55 -4.26
CA PHE A 111 16.70 7.37 -2.96
C PHE A 111 17.41 6.32 -2.10
N ASP A 112 17.43 6.56 -0.80
CA ASP A 112 17.96 5.60 0.19
C ASP A 112 16.87 4.61 0.61
N MET A 113 15.62 5.06 0.63
CA MET A 113 14.48 4.27 1.06
C MET A 113 13.26 4.51 0.17
N LEU A 114 12.60 3.43 -0.22
CA LEU A 114 11.30 3.44 -0.88
C LEU A 114 10.27 2.83 0.06
N VAL A 115 9.04 3.33 0.02
CA VAL A 115 7.90 2.73 0.72
C VAL A 115 6.70 2.67 -0.21
N THR A 116 5.93 1.60 -0.13
CA THR A 116 4.55 1.56 -0.63
C THR A 116 3.68 0.91 0.43
N ARG A 117 2.49 1.46 0.67
CA ARG A 117 1.62 1.03 1.76
C ARG A 117 0.17 0.95 1.31
N PHE A 118 -0.38 -0.26 1.31
CA PHE A 118 -1.75 -0.57 0.88
C PHE A 118 -2.09 0.00 -0.51
N CYS A 119 -1.12 -0.07 -1.44
CA CYS A 119 -1.26 0.44 -2.80
C CYS A 119 -0.97 -0.62 -3.86
N ALA A 120 0.03 -1.48 -3.64
CA ALA A 120 0.56 -2.33 -4.70
C ALA A 120 -0.43 -3.37 -5.25
N HIS A 121 -1.46 -3.74 -4.49
CA HIS A 121 -2.59 -4.54 -4.98
C HIS A 121 -3.44 -3.86 -6.07
N HIS A 122 -3.19 -2.58 -6.39
CA HIS A 122 -3.76 -1.86 -7.54
C HIS A 122 -2.84 -1.82 -8.78
N TRP A 123 -1.59 -2.27 -8.67
CA TRP A 123 -0.63 -2.17 -9.77
C TRP A 123 -0.92 -3.24 -10.83
N SER A 124 -1.20 -2.81 -12.06
CA SER A 124 -1.39 -3.74 -13.19
C SER A 124 -0.08 -4.37 -13.67
N ASP A 125 1.06 -3.70 -13.45
CA ASP A 125 2.39 -4.17 -13.79
C ASP A 125 3.34 -4.04 -12.58
N VAL A 126 3.25 -4.99 -11.66
CA VAL A 126 4.11 -5.05 -10.47
C VAL A 126 5.58 -5.23 -10.87
N ALA A 127 5.86 -5.97 -11.95
CA ALA A 127 7.22 -6.21 -12.41
C ALA A 127 7.88 -4.91 -12.89
N GLY A 128 7.17 -4.12 -13.71
CA GLY A 128 7.63 -2.80 -14.15
C GLY A 128 7.81 -1.83 -12.98
N ALA A 129 6.88 -1.82 -12.02
CA ALA A 129 7.00 -0.99 -10.82
C ALA A 129 8.22 -1.38 -9.95
N LEU A 130 8.48 -2.68 -9.77
CA LEU A 130 9.66 -3.15 -9.03
C LEU A 130 10.97 -2.88 -9.79
N ALA A 131 10.97 -2.93 -11.13
CA ALA A 131 12.13 -2.57 -11.94
C ALA A 131 12.49 -1.08 -11.79
N GLU A 132 11.49 -0.19 -11.82
CA GLU A 132 11.71 1.23 -11.56
C GLU A 132 12.13 1.50 -10.11
N ALA A 133 11.50 0.83 -9.14
CA ALA A 133 11.89 0.90 -7.73
C ALA A 133 13.35 0.49 -7.56
N TRP A 134 13.77 -0.61 -8.19
CA TRP A 134 15.17 -1.04 -8.21
C TRP A 134 16.09 0.01 -8.82
N ARG A 135 15.72 0.60 -9.96
CA ARG A 135 16.53 1.59 -10.67
C ARG A 135 16.79 2.83 -9.82
N VAL A 136 15.75 3.42 -9.23
CA VAL A 136 15.85 4.67 -8.47
C VAL A 136 16.43 4.47 -7.06
N LEU A 137 16.40 3.25 -6.52
CA LEU A 137 16.96 2.93 -5.22
C LEU A 137 18.49 2.83 -5.29
N ARG A 138 19.17 3.41 -4.30
CA ARG A 138 20.63 3.32 -4.14
C ARG A 138 21.08 1.88 -3.82
N PRO A 139 22.32 1.49 -4.15
CA PRO A 139 22.93 0.31 -3.56
C PRO A 139 22.85 0.35 -2.03
N ASN A 140 22.51 -0.78 -1.40
CA ASN A 140 22.18 -0.91 0.02
C ASN A 140 20.93 -0.13 0.48
N GLY A 141 20.18 0.45 -0.45
CA GLY A 141 18.89 1.07 -0.16
C GLY A 141 17.80 0.02 0.11
N THR A 142 16.74 0.45 0.78
CA THR A 142 15.65 -0.44 1.23
C THR A 142 14.31 -0.05 0.62
N LEU A 143 13.58 -1.02 0.07
CA LEU A 143 12.17 -0.93 -0.29
C LEU A 143 11.33 -1.62 0.80
N LEU A 144 10.36 -0.90 1.36
CA LEU A 144 9.34 -1.46 2.24
C LEU A 144 8.01 -1.58 1.50
N VAL A 145 7.47 -2.79 1.45
CA VAL A 145 6.14 -3.06 0.92
C VAL A 145 5.25 -3.49 2.07
N ILE A 146 4.22 -2.70 2.34
CA ILE A 146 3.17 -3.04 3.30
C ILE A 146 1.89 -3.23 2.51
N ASP A 147 1.34 -4.44 2.49
CA ASP A 147 0.08 -4.67 1.79
C ASP A 147 -0.74 -5.80 2.40
N SER A 148 -2.02 -5.79 2.09
CA SER A 148 -2.92 -6.92 2.18
C SER A 148 -2.41 -8.11 1.34
N VAL A 149 -2.38 -9.30 1.94
CA VAL A 149 -1.86 -10.52 1.30
C VAL A 149 -2.90 -11.62 1.28
N ALA A 150 -2.88 -12.41 0.21
CA ALA A 150 -3.76 -13.56 0.10
C ALA A 150 -3.24 -14.76 0.92
N PRO A 151 -4.14 -15.51 1.58
CA PRO A 151 -3.80 -16.80 2.20
C PRO A 151 -3.40 -17.86 1.18
N LYS A 152 -2.66 -18.87 1.65
CA LYS A 152 -2.26 -20.03 0.82
C LYS A 152 -3.46 -20.88 0.38
N THR A 153 -4.48 -20.99 1.22
CA THR A 153 -5.67 -21.83 0.94
C THR A 153 -6.53 -21.17 -0.13
N ALA A 154 -6.75 -21.88 -1.25
CA ALA A 154 -7.47 -21.35 -2.41
C ALA A 154 -8.90 -20.86 -2.08
N LEU A 155 -9.62 -21.54 -1.19
CA LEU A 155 -10.94 -21.10 -0.72
C LEU A 155 -10.88 -19.67 -0.15
N TYR A 156 -9.90 -19.40 0.69
CA TYR A 156 -9.75 -18.10 1.35
C TYR A 156 -9.21 -17.05 0.36
N ASP A 157 -8.25 -17.41 -0.50
CA ASP A 157 -7.73 -16.51 -1.56
C ASP A 157 -8.90 -16.05 -2.45
N ASN A 158 -9.64 -17.00 -3.04
CA ASN A 158 -10.77 -16.71 -3.93
C ASN A 158 -11.84 -15.84 -3.24
N THR A 159 -12.15 -16.12 -1.97
CA THR A 159 -13.08 -15.30 -1.17
C THR A 159 -12.58 -13.87 -1.05
N LEU A 160 -11.31 -13.68 -0.68
CA LEU A 160 -10.70 -12.36 -0.53
C LEU A 160 -10.67 -11.59 -1.86
N GLN A 161 -10.26 -12.22 -2.97
CA GLN A 161 -10.24 -11.56 -4.28
C GLN A 161 -11.65 -11.13 -4.71
N ALA A 162 -12.64 -12.00 -4.56
CA ALA A 162 -14.01 -11.69 -4.95
C ALA A 162 -14.57 -10.50 -4.14
N VAL A 163 -14.34 -10.48 -2.83
CA VAL A 163 -14.73 -9.36 -1.95
C VAL A 163 -14.01 -8.07 -2.35
N GLY A 164 -12.70 -8.13 -2.65
CA GLY A 164 -11.92 -6.98 -3.13
C GLY A 164 -12.46 -6.39 -4.43
N MET A 165 -12.68 -7.24 -5.45
CA MET A 165 -13.20 -6.82 -6.76
C MET A 165 -14.63 -6.25 -6.69
N LEU A 166 -15.48 -6.80 -5.82
CA LEU A 166 -16.83 -6.25 -5.61
C LEU A 166 -16.76 -4.89 -4.93
N ARG A 167 -15.86 -4.70 -3.95
CA ARG A 167 -15.74 -3.45 -3.20
C ARG A 167 -15.15 -2.33 -4.05
N ASP A 168 -14.15 -2.65 -4.84
CA ASP A 168 -13.33 -1.70 -5.58
C ASP A 168 -12.97 -2.23 -6.97
N ALA A 169 -13.40 -1.50 -8.01
CA ALA A 169 -13.14 -1.87 -9.40
C ALA A 169 -11.66 -1.70 -9.81
N SER A 170 -10.89 -0.93 -9.05
CA SER A 170 -9.46 -0.70 -9.29
C SER A 170 -8.57 -1.78 -8.66
N HIS A 171 -9.15 -2.71 -7.89
CA HIS A 171 -8.45 -3.85 -7.32
C HIS A 171 -7.87 -4.75 -8.43
N VAL A 172 -6.57 -5.05 -8.36
CA VAL A 172 -5.92 -6.01 -9.26
C VAL A 172 -5.80 -7.37 -8.57
N ARG A 173 -4.99 -7.45 -7.50
CA ARG A 173 -4.76 -8.72 -6.80
C ARG A 173 -4.15 -8.51 -5.41
N HIS A 174 -4.70 -9.20 -4.42
CA HIS A 174 -3.95 -9.48 -3.19
C HIS A 174 -2.97 -10.62 -3.46
N TYR A 175 -1.68 -10.34 -3.55
CA TYR A 175 -0.68 -11.38 -3.81
C TYR A 175 -0.38 -12.18 -2.54
N ARG A 176 -0.07 -13.47 -2.69
CA ARG A 176 0.42 -14.31 -1.59
C ARG A 176 1.83 -13.89 -1.20
N THR A 177 2.24 -14.19 0.03
CA THR A 177 3.59 -13.88 0.52
C THR A 177 4.70 -14.54 -0.31
N CYS A 178 4.47 -15.75 -0.83
CA CYS A 178 5.41 -16.42 -1.74
C CYS A 178 5.46 -15.78 -3.13
N GLU A 179 4.34 -15.24 -3.63
CA GLU A 179 4.31 -14.51 -4.90
C GLU A 179 5.10 -13.20 -4.77
N TRP A 180 4.95 -12.50 -3.64
CA TRP A 180 5.80 -11.34 -3.31
C TRP A 180 7.28 -11.70 -3.29
N GLY A 181 7.68 -12.78 -2.62
CA GLY A 181 9.07 -13.25 -2.61
C GLY A 181 9.63 -13.47 -4.02
N ALA A 182 8.91 -14.23 -4.85
CA ALA A 182 9.31 -14.47 -6.23
C ALA A 182 9.41 -13.18 -7.07
N MET A 183 8.51 -12.21 -6.86
CA MET A 183 8.57 -10.90 -7.53
C MET A 183 9.79 -10.08 -7.09
N PHE A 184 10.17 -10.11 -5.82
CA PHE A 184 11.40 -9.48 -5.33
C PHE A 184 12.66 -10.14 -5.91
N ASP A 185 12.72 -11.49 -5.89
CA ASP A 185 13.83 -12.26 -6.45
C ASP A 185 14.02 -11.94 -7.94
N ASN A 186 12.93 -11.92 -8.71
CA ASN A 186 12.95 -11.61 -10.14
C ASN A 186 13.43 -10.18 -10.43
N ALA A 187 13.15 -9.23 -9.54
CA ALA A 187 13.62 -7.85 -9.63
C ALA A 187 15.05 -7.65 -9.08
N GLY A 188 15.67 -8.70 -8.53
CA GLY A 188 17.06 -8.69 -8.04
C GLY A 188 17.24 -8.31 -6.56
N PHE A 189 16.15 -8.09 -5.83
CA PHE A 189 16.22 -7.74 -4.41
C PHE A 189 16.56 -8.93 -3.54
N THR A 190 17.32 -8.70 -2.46
CA THR A 190 17.29 -9.61 -1.30
C THR A 190 16.12 -9.20 -0.42
N HIS A 191 15.32 -10.14 0.06
CA HIS A 191 14.09 -9.80 0.77
C HIS A 191 13.86 -10.63 2.04
N SER A 192 13.06 -10.08 2.95
CA SER A 192 12.58 -10.77 4.14
C SER A 192 11.14 -10.38 4.45
N LEU A 193 10.37 -11.34 4.95
CA LEU A 193 9.05 -11.08 5.52
C LEU A 193 9.24 -10.64 6.97
N ARG A 194 8.96 -9.37 7.25
CA ARG A 194 9.21 -8.77 8.58
C ARG A 194 8.08 -9.07 9.56
N SER A 195 6.83 -9.02 9.10
CA SER A 195 5.66 -9.26 9.93
C SER A 195 4.45 -9.65 9.10
N VAL A 196 3.53 -10.39 9.72
CA VAL A 196 2.18 -10.67 9.22
C VAL A 196 1.21 -10.44 10.37
N TRP A 197 0.11 -9.75 10.10
CA TRP A 197 -0.92 -9.47 11.11
C TRP A 197 -2.32 -9.51 10.51
N LYS A 198 -3.31 -9.67 11.39
CA LYS A 198 -4.73 -9.50 11.04
C LYS A 198 -5.09 -8.03 11.05
N LEU A 199 -5.69 -7.56 9.97
CA LEU A 199 -6.18 -6.19 9.81
C LEU A 199 -7.72 -6.19 9.87
N PRO A 200 -8.32 -5.69 10.96
CA PRO A 200 -9.77 -5.68 11.13
C PRO A 200 -10.43 -4.61 10.26
N MET A 201 -11.41 -5.03 9.45
CA MET A 201 -12.24 -4.21 8.59
C MET A 201 -13.63 -4.04 9.23
N GLN A 202 -13.97 -2.80 9.60
CA GLN A 202 -15.33 -2.43 9.95
C GLN A 202 -16.16 -2.31 8.66
N PHE A 203 -17.09 -3.23 8.42
CA PHE A 203 -17.67 -3.45 7.09
C PHE A 203 -18.29 -2.19 6.48
N ASP A 204 -19.21 -1.55 7.20
CA ASP A 204 -19.93 -0.38 6.68
C ASP A 204 -18.99 0.80 6.42
N ALA A 205 -18.03 1.06 7.31
CA ALA A 205 -17.01 2.08 7.10
C ALA A 205 -16.08 1.74 5.92
N TRP A 206 -15.76 0.44 5.74
CA TRP A 206 -14.87 -0.06 4.71
C TRP A 206 -15.46 0.06 3.30
N VAL A 207 -16.75 -0.23 3.11
CA VAL A 207 -17.46 -0.03 1.83
C VAL A 207 -17.76 1.46 1.58
N ALA A 208 -18.14 2.21 2.63
CA ALA A 208 -18.44 3.63 2.51
C ALA A 208 -17.22 4.44 2.07
N ARG A 209 -16.02 4.10 2.58
CA ARG A 209 -14.76 4.76 2.21
C ARG A 209 -14.44 4.64 0.72
N MET A 210 -14.88 3.56 0.06
CA MET A 210 -14.74 3.38 -1.39
C MET A 210 -15.98 3.80 -2.17
N ARG A 211 -17.02 4.32 -1.50
CA ARG A 211 -18.32 4.63 -2.12
C ARG A 211 -18.84 3.45 -2.95
N THR A 212 -18.66 2.23 -2.43
CA THR A 212 -19.04 1.01 -3.13
C THR A 212 -20.54 1.04 -3.45
N PRO A 213 -20.97 0.79 -4.71
CA PRO A 213 -22.38 0.80 -5.09
C PRO A 213 -23.22 -0.16 -4.26
N ALA A 214 -24.47 0.20 -3.97
CA ALA A 214 -25.35 -0.55 -3.07
C ALA A 214 -25.56 -2.00 -3.53
N GLU A 215 -25.66 -2.24 -4.84
CA GLU A 215 -25.78 -3.56 -5.43
C GLU A 215 -24.54 -4.43 -5.19
N ARG A 216 -23.34 -3.82 -5.18
CA ARG A 216 -22.09 -4.52 -4.88
C ARG A 216 -21.95 -4.78 -3.38
N VAL A 217 -22.37 -3.84 -2.53
CA VAL A 217 -22.45 -4.07 -1.08
C VAL A 217 -23.37 -5.25 -0.76
N ALA A 218 -24.54 -5.31 -1.40
CA ALA A 218 -25.47 -6.44 -1.26
C ALA A 218 -24.84 -7.77 -1.76
N ALA A 219 -24.11 -7.73 -2.87
CA ALA A 219 -23.40 -8.91 -3.39
C ALA A 219 -22.31 -9.41 -2.42
N ILE A 220 -21.55 -8.50 -1.80
CA ILE A 220 -20.54 -8.88 -0.80
C ILE A 220 -21.21 -9.56 0.41
N ARG A 221 -22.30 -8.98 0.92
CA ARG A 221 -23.06 -9.59 2.03
C ARG A 221 -23.57 -10.98 1.65
N LYS A 222 -24.11 -11.16 0.44
CA LYS A 222 -24.55 -12.48 -0.04
C LYS A 222 -23.41 -13.49 -0.20
N LEU A 223 -22.23 -13.03 -0.63
CA LEU A 223 -21.04 -13.87 -0.68
C LEU A 223 -20.65 -14.35 0.72
N PHE A 224 -20.67 -13.47 1.72
CA PHE A 224 -20.40 -13.82 3.11
C PHE A 224 -21.48 -14.71 3.75
N ASP A 225 -22.76 -14.47 3.47
CA ASP A 225 -23.87 -15.31 3.94
C ASP A 225 -23.71 -16.76 3.47
N GLY A 226 -23.29 -16.94 2.20
CA GLY A 226 -23.08 -18.24 1.58
C GLY A 226 -21.67 -18.84 1.75
N ALA A 227 -20.77 -18.16 2.45
CA ALA A 227 -19.40 -18.64 2.63
C ALA A 227 -19.34 -19.88 3.56
N PRO A 228 -18.53 -20.90 3.24
CA PRO A 228 -18.31 -22.04 4.14
C PRO A 228 -17.80 -21.61 5.53
N GLU A 229 -18.11 -22.41 6.55
CA GLU A 229 -17.79 -22.08 7.96
C GLU A 229 -16.29 -21.84 8.17
N GLU A 230 -15.43 -22.61 7.50
CA GLU A 230 -13.98 -22.46 7.57
C GLU A 230 -13.50 -21.10 7.02
N ALA A 231 -14.16 -20.57 5.98
CA ALA A 231 -13.85 -19.24 5.45
C ALA A 231 -14.34 -18.15 6.41
N ARG A 232 -15.58 -18.27 6.91
CA ARG A 232 -16.14 -17.35 7.92
C ARG A 232 -15.25 -17.27 9.15
N ARG A 233 -14.78 -18.42 9.64
CA ARG A 233 -13.86 -18.52 10.78
C ARG A 233 -12.49 -17.93 10.46
N TYR A 234 -11.92 -18.20 9.28
CA TYR A 234 -10.60 -17.66 8.90
C TYR A 234 -10.58 -16.13 8.82
N PHE A 235 -11.65 -15.53 8.30
CA PHE A 235 -11.81 -14.08 8.24
C PHE A 235 -12.38 -13.47 9.53
N ALA A 236 -12.61 -14.26 10.58
CA ALA A 236 -13.26 -13.81 11.81
C ALA A 236 -14.53 -12.97 11.52
N LEU A 237 -15.36 -13.46 10.60
CA LEU A 237 -16.55 -12.76 10.12
C LEU A 237 -17.58 -12.65 11.26
N GLN A 238 -18.02 -11.41 11.51
CA GLN A 238 -19.00 -11.04 12.53
C GLN A 238 -20.39 -10.86 11.94
N ASP A 239 -21.41 -10.74 12.81
CA ASP A 239 -22.81 -10.60 12.40
C ASP A 239 -23.11 -9.28 11.67
N ASP A 240 -22.31 -8.23 11.91
CA ASP A 240 -22.36 -6.95 11.20
C ASP A 240 -21.56 -6.97 9.88
N TYR A 241 -21.10 -8.16 9.45
CA TYR A 241 -20.20 -8.40 8.33
C TYR A 241 -18.77 -7.86 8.50
N SER A 242 -18.40 -7.31 9.65
CA SER A 242 -17.02 -6.94 9.94
C SER A 242 -16.14 -8.19 9.94
N PHE A 243 -14.93 -8.07 9.40
CA PHE A 243 -14.04 -9.20 9.12
C PHE A 243 -12.59 -8.78 9.24
N SER A 244 -11.65 -9.72 9.18
CA SER A 244 -10.21 -9.47 9.26
C SER A 244 -9.47 -10.11 8.11
N ILE A 245 -8.65 -9.33 7.42
CA ILE A 245 -7.77 -9.80 6.34
C ILE A 245 -6.33 -9.93 6.83
N ASP A 246 -5.49 -10.65 6.10
CA ASP A 246 -4.06 -10.68 6.39
C ASP A 246 -3.37 -9.49 5.71
N ALA A 247 -2.48 -8.84 6.44
CA ALA A 247 -1.54 -7.85 5.91
C ALA A 247 -0.12 -8.28 6.28
N ALA A 248 0.83 -7.90 5.43
CA ALA A 248 2.23 -8.22 5.59
C ALA A 248 3.11 -7.01 5.34
N MET A 249 4.27 -7.01 5.99
CA MET A 249 5.35 -6.08 5.73
C MET A 249 6.56 -6.85 5.22
N PHE A 250 7.01 -6.49 4.03
CA PHE A 250 8.22 -6.99 3.41
C PHE A 250 9.29 -5.91 3.45
N GLU A 251 10.52 -6.35 3.68
CA GLU A 251 11.70 -5.53 3.51
C GLU A 251 12.56 -6.13 2.42
N ALA A 252 12.74 -5.38 1.34
CA ALA A 252 13.56 -5.74 0.19
C ALA A 252 14.74 -4.77 0.11
N THR A 253 15.95 -5.27 -0.11
CA THR A 253 17.19 -4.48 -0.16
C THR A 253 17.84 -4.66 -1.52
N LYS A 254 18.34 -3.57 -2.10
CA LYS A 254 19.19 -3.63 -3.29
C LYS A 254 20.62 -3.95 -2.87
N PRO A 255 21.17 -5.14 -3.17
CA PRO A 255 22.54 -5.45 -2.80
C PRO A 255 23.53 -4.46 -3.41
N SER A 256 24.63 -4.17 -2.72
CA SER A 256 25.78 -3.55 -3.36
C SER A 256 26.38 -4.51 -4.39
N VAL A 257 26.55 -4.04 -5.62
CA VAL A 257 27.43 -4.73 -6.57
C VAL A 257 28.84 -4.64 -5.98
N GLN A 258 29.46 -5.78 -5.72
CA GLN A 258 30.87 -5.88 -5.34
C GLN A 258 31.77 -5.54 -6.53
#